data_AF-A0A7W5ZRQ9-F1
#
_entry.id   AF-A0A7W5ZRQ9-F1
#
_cell.length_a   1.000
_cell.length_b   1.000
_cell.length_c   1.000
_cell.angle_alpha   90.00
_cell.angle_beta   90.00
_cell.angle_gamma   90.00
#
_symmetry.space_group_name_H-M   'P 1'
#
loop_
_entity.id
_entity.type
_entity.pdbx_description
1 polymer ?
#
loop_
_entity_poly.entity_id
_entity_poly.type
_entity_poly.pdbx_seq_one_letter_code
_entity_poly.pdbx_strand_id
1 'polypeptide(L)'
;MPRALKLFRTAIGFHDAYVAAPSRKAALDAWGTDKDLFARGVAEQVDDRDLFKRLAETPGEVFRRARGSAKDHLDALPPEEPAPKKQPRAPKPPRPKNDAVRKARAALDALESEQADEAAALRRKEAELARERRVMEQAHVRALDDAQRQLEELQAEYDRALAKWHDA
;
A
#
# COMPACT_ATOMS: atom_id res chain seq x y z
N MET A 1 34.26 -4.30 25.03
CA MET A 1 35.34 -3.33 24.76
C MET A 1 34.89 -2.43 23.60
N PRO A 2 34.85 -1.09 23.75
CA PRO A 2 34.60 -0.20 22.63
C PRO A 2 35.71 -0.44 21.59
N ARG A 3 35.31 -0.84 20.38
CA ARG A 3 36.26 -1.12 19.29
C ARG A 3 36.84 0.20 18.80
N ALA A 4 38.14 0.20 18.46
CA ALA A 4 38.81 1.37 17.93
C ALA A 4 38.06 1.92 16.70
N LEU A 5 37.73 3.21 16.72
CA LEU A 5 37.07 3.88 15.62
C LEU A 5 38.02 3.98 14.43
N LYS A 6 37.48 3.82 13.23
CA LYS A 6 38.17 3.97 11.95
C LYS A 6 37.38 4.93 11.09
N LEU A 7 38.07 5.71 10.27
CA LEU A 7 37.44 6.60 9.30
C LEU A 7 37.25 5.85 7.98
N PHE A 8 36.02 5.87 7.48
CA PHE A 8 35.67 5.28 6.20
C PHE A 8 35.10 6.35 5.28
N ARG A 9 35.42 6.23 3.99
CA ARG A 9 34.94 7.10 2.92
C ARG A 9 34.21 6.28 1.87
N THR A 10 33.13 6.83 1.33
CA THR A 10 32.47 6.32 0.11
C THR A 10 32.04 7.47 -0.79
N ALA A 11 32.08 7.22 -2.09
CA ALA A 11 31.64 8.17 -3.11
C ALA A 11 30.11 8.13 -3.27
N ILE A 12 29.43 9.26 -3.03
CA ILE A 12 27.98 9.44 -3.23
C ILE A 12 27.71 10.60 -4.20
N GLY A 13 27.62 10.28 -5.49
CA GLY A 13 27.38 11.29 -6.53
C GLY A 13 28.51 12.31 -6.60
N PHE A 14 28.25 13.57 -6.24
CA PHE A 14 29.24 14.66 -6.25
C PHE A 14 29.97 14.87 -4.90
N HIS A 15 29.70 14.01 -3.90
CA HIS A 15 30.26 14.16 -2.56
C HIS A 15 30.98 12.88 -2.12
N ASP A 16 31.96 13.04 -1.25
CA ASP A 16 32.51 11.98 -0.42
C ASP A 16 31.79 11.98 0.92
N ALA A 17 31.18 10.84 1.27
CA ALA A 17 30.61 10.60 2.57
C ALA A 17 31.67 9.96 3.48
N TYR A 18 32.04 10.67 4.54
CA TYR A 18 32.94 10.22 5.58
C TYR A 18 32.16 9.80 6.82
N VAL A 19 32.58 8.72 7.48
CA VAL A 19 32.01 8.27 8.75
C VAL A 19 33.10 7.67 9.65
N ALA A 20 33.11 8.05 10.92
CA ALA A 20 33.90 7.37 11.93
C ALA A 20 33.08 6.21 12.51
N ALA A 21 33.51 4.97 12.27
CA ALA A 21 32.80 3.78 12.70
C ALA A 21 33.76 2.70 13.26
N PRO A 22 33.31 1.83 14.18
CA PRO A 22 34.15 0.78 14.75
C PRO A 22 34.46 -0.39 13.79
N SER A 23 33.76 -0.48 12.65
CA SER A 23 33.95 -1.54 11.65
C SER A 23 33.38 -1.14 10.29
N ARG A 24 33.78 -1.87 9.23
CA ARG A 24 33.21 -1.71 7.88
C ARG A 24 31.69 -1.88 7.87
N LYS A 25 31.16 -2.87 8.60
CA LYS A 25 29.71 -3.09 8.71
C LYS A 25 28.99 -1.89 9.31
N ALA A 26 29.51 -1.34 10.41
CA ALA A 26 28.92 -0.17 11.04
C ALA A 26 28.97 1.08 10.14
N ALA A 27 29.97 1.20 9.26
CA ALA A 27 30.01 2.26 8.25
C ALA A 27 28.93 2.08 7.17
N LEU A 28 28.69 0.85 6.71
CA LEU A 28 27.61 0.55 5.76
C LEU A 28 26.24 0.84 6.38
N ASP A 29 26.03 0.46 7.64
CA ASP A 29 24.80 0.73 8.40
C ASP A 29 24.59 2.25 8.53
N ALA A 30 25.63 3.03 8.82
CA ALA A 30 25.57 4.50 8.90
C ALA A 30 25.26 5.17 7.54
N TRP A 31 25.74 4.60 6.43
CA TRP A 31 25.38 5.04 5.09
C TRP A 31 24.00 4.55 4.62
N GLY A 32 23.35 3.68 5.40
CA GLY A 32 22.03 3.13 5.09
C GLY A 32 22.04 2.14 3.92
N THR A 33 23.09 1.34 3.78
CA THR A 33 23.19 0.35 2.71
C THR A 33 23.51 -1.05 3.22
N ASP A 34 22.73 -2.04 2.77
CA ASP A 34 22.99 -3.46 3.04
C ASP A 34 24.02 -4.05 2.06
N LYS A 35 24.40 -3.31 1.00
CA LYS A 35 25.34 -3.77 -0.02
C LYS A 35 26.77 -3.50 0.44
N ASP A 36 27.63 -4.51 0.32
CA ASP A 36 29.05 -4.34 0.64
C ASP A 36 29.76 -3.43 -0.38
N LEU A 37 29.91 -2.15 -0.03
CA LEU A 37 30.62 -1.16 -0.85
C LEU A 37 32.14 -1.33 -0.82
N PHE A 38 32.69 -1.97 0.22
CA PHE A 38 34.14 -2.22 0.34
C PHE A 38 34.58 -3.33 -0.61
N ALA A 39 33.78 -4.39 -0.75
CA ALA A 39 34.03 -5.47 -1.71
C ALA A 39 34.02 -4.98 -3.17
N ARG A 40 33.27 -3.91 -3.46
CA ARG A 40 33.18 -3.30 -4.79
C ARG A 40 34.26 -2.26 -5.07
N GLY A 41 35.13 -1.98 -4.09
CA GLY A 41 36.14 -0.91 -4.19
C GLY A 41 35.56 0.51 -4.23
N VAL A 42 34.29 0.68 -3.85
CA VAL A 42 33.61 2.00 -3.84
C VAL A 42 33.80 2.71 -2.50
N ALA A 43 34.00 1.93 -1.43
CA ALA A 43 34.32 2.44 -0.10
C ALA A 43 35.73 2.01 0.33
N GLU A 44 36.43 2.90 1.03
CA GLU A 44 37.79 2.67 1.51
C GLU A 44 37.98 3.21 2.95
N GLN A 45 39.03 2.73 3.62
CA GLN A 45 39.46 3.27 4.90
C GLN A 45 40.43 4.42 4.64
N VAL A 46 40.20 5.58 5.27
CA VAL A 46 41.02 6.79 5.09
C VAL A 46 41.73 7.13 6.39
N ASP A 47 43.04 7.35 6.33
CA ASP A 47 43.85 7.71 7.49
C ASP A 47 44.13 9.23 7.55
N ASP A 48 43.05 10.04 7.61
CA ASP A 48 43.14 11.50 7.80
C ASP A 48 42.94 11.84 9.28
N ARG A 49 44.01 12.29 9.94
CA ARG A 49 44.05 12.54 11.39
C ARG A 49 43.14 13.68 11.84
N ASP A 50 42.93 14.69 11.00
CA ASP A 50 42.15 15.88 11.39
C ASP A 50 40.66 15.65 11.14
N LEU A 51 40.30 14.99 10.04
CA LEU A 51 38.93 14.52 9.83
C LEU A 51 38.54 13.44 10.85
N PHE A 52 39.46 12.55 11.23
CA PHE A 52 39.21 11.54 12.25
C PHE A 52 38.89 12.16 13.60
N LYS A 53 39.65 13.17 14.07
CA LYS A 53 39.33 13.88 15.33
C LYS A 53 37.93 14.47 15.31
N ARG A 54 37.59 15.18 14.22
CA ARG A 54 36.28 15.81 14.06
C ARG A 54 35.13 14.81 14.05
N LEU A 55 35.30 13.67 13.39
CA LEU A 55 34.25 12.64 13.26
C LEU A 55 34.25 11.65 14.43
N ALA A 56 35.34 11.56 15.20
CA ALA A 56 35.38 10.78 16.43
C ALA A 56 34.54 11.41 17.56
N GLU A 57 34.26 12.71 17.49
CA GLU A 57 33.33 13.40 18.40
C GLU A 57 31.87 13.00 18.16
N THR A 58 31.49 12.69 16.92
CA THR A 58 30.15 12.18 16.54
C THR A 58 30.22 10.85 15.76
N PRO A 59 30.54 9.73 16.45
CA PRO A 59 30.69 8.44 15.80
C PRO A 59 29.36 7.97 15.18
N GLY A 60 29.43 7.48 13.95
CA GLY A 60 28.26 7.04 13.18
C GLY A 60 27.55 8.14 12.38
N GLU A 61 27.89 9.41 12.56
CA GLU A 61 27.33 10.50 11.74
C GLU A 61 28.07 10.60 10.39
N VAL A 62 27.31 10.81 9.31
CA VAL A 62 27.85 10.89 7.96
C VAL A 62 28.15 12.34 7.58
N PHE A 63 29.44 12.67 7.49
CA PHE A 63 29.90 13.98 7.02
C PHE A 63 30.09 13.97 5.51
N ARG A 64 29.43 14.90 4.80
CA ARG A 64 29.50 15.00 3.34
C ARG A 64 30.44 16.12 2.93
N ARG A 65 31.46 15.80 2.14
CA ARG A 65 32.39 16.76 1.54
C ARG A 65 32.23 16.77 0.03
N ALA A 66 32.06 17.94 -0.59
CA ALA A 66 32.04 18.05 -2.04
C ALA A 66 33.38 17.55 -2.64
N ARG A 67 33.32 16.79 -3.73
CA ARG A 67 34.49 16.31 -4.45
C ARG A 67 34.95 17.33 -5.46
N GLY A 68 36.05 18.01 -5.18
CA GLY A 68 36.53 19.13 -5.96
C GLY A 68 36.01 20.46 -5.42
N SER A 69 36.69 21.55 -5.77
CA SER A 69 36.21 22.89 -5.50
C SER A 69 35.15 23.30 -6.52
N ALA A 70 34.29 24.27 -6.17
CA ALA A 70 33.39 24.88 -7.15
C ALA A 70 34.16 25.39 -8.39
N LYS A 71 35.40 25.83 -8.19
CA LYS A 71 36.30 26.27 -9.25
C LYS A 71 36.72 25.12 -10.17
N ASP A 72 37.05 23.94 -9.64
CA ASP A 72 37.40 22.77 -10.46
C ASP A 72 36.20 22.29 -11.29
N HIS A 73 34.99 22.37 -10.74
CA HIS A 73 33.76 22.07 -11.48
C HIS A 73 33.48 23.08 -12.61
N LEU A 74 33.81 24.35 -12.40
CA LEU A 74 33.69 25.40 -13.40
C LEU A 74 34.78 25.29 -14.47
N ASP A 75 36.02 25.00 -14.08
CA ASP A 75 37.16 24.83 -14.99
C ASP A 75 37.03 23.55 -15.83
N ALA A 76 36.26 22.54 -15.35
CA ALA A 76 35.88 21.35 -16.11
C ALA A 76 34.70 21.54 -17.07
N LEU A 77 34.02 22.70 -17.04
CA LEU A 77 33.05 23.03 -18.08
C LEU A 77 33.80 23.21 -19.40
N PRO A 78 33.28 22.67 -20.52
CA PRO A 78 33.80 23.04 -21.82
C PRO A 78 33.76 24.57 -21.95
N PRO A 79 34.69 25.20 -22.70
CA PRO A 79 34.63 26.62 -23.00
C PRO A 79 33.21 26.97 -23.37
N GLU A 80 32.63 27.98 -22.71
CA GLU A 80 31.24 28.36 -22.89
C GLU A 80 31.02 28.68 -24.37
N GLU A 81 30.55 27.70 -25.14
CA GLU A 81 30.10 27.94 -26.49
C GLU A 81 29.02 29.01 -26.36
N PRO A 82 29.07 30.09 -27.18
CA PRO A 82 28.12 31.18 -27.05
C PRO A 82 26.73 30.56 -27.05
N ALA A 83 26.03 30.66 -25.91
CA ALA A 83 24.74 30.05 -25.73
C ALA A 83 23.91 30.38 -26.97
N PRO A 84 23.38 29.38 -27.70
CA PRO A 84 22.71 29.65 -28.97
C PRO A 84 21.68 30.71 -28.68
N LYS A 85 21.81 31.87 -29.36
CA LYS A 85 20.91 33.02 -29.17
C LYS A 85 19.51 32.45 -29.11
N LYS A 86 18.82 32.60 -27.96
CA LYS A 86 17.49 32.04 -27.74
C LYS A 86 16.63 32.49 -28.92
N GLN A 87 16.44 31.60 -29.87
CA GLN A 87 15.51 31.85 -30.95
C GLN A 87 14.16 32.05 -30.27
N PRO A 88 13.37 33.07 -30.64
CA PRO A 88 12.04 33.24 -30.10
C PRO A 88 11.28 31.94 -30.34
N ARG A 89 11.06 31.17 -29.26
CA ARG A 89 10.27 29.94 -29.34
C ARG A 89 8.89 30.38 -29.78
N ALA A 90 8.42 29.81 -30.88
CA ALA A 90 7.04 30.00 -31.31
C ALA A 90 6.11 29.76 -30.11
N PRO A 91 5.09 30.61 -29.90
CA PRO A 91 4.16 30.43 -28.80
C PRO A 91 3.57 29.02 -28.89
N LYS A 92 3.67 28.27 -27.80
CA LYS A 92 3.02 26.96 -27.73
C LYS A 92 1.52 27.15 -27.93
N PRO A 93 0.84 26.23 -28.62
CA PRO A 93 -0.61 26.30 -28.74
C PRO A 93 -1.24 26.33 -27.34
N PRO A 94 -2.37 27.04 -27.16
CA PRO A 94 -3.05 27.10 -25.89
C PRO A 94 -3.48 25.69 -25.47
N ARG A 95 -3.42 25.42 -24.16
CA ARG A 95 -3.85 24.13 -23.63
C ARG A 95 -5.34 23.92 -23.95
N PRO A 96 -5.73 22.73 -24.43
CA PRO A 96 -7.14 22.45 -24.68
C PRO A 96 -7.93 22.51 -23.36
N LYS A 97 -9.14 23.04 -23.43
CA LYS A 97 -10.06 23.10 -22.28
C LYS A 97 -10.65 21.71 -22.03
N ASN A 98 -10.80 21.34 -20.76
CA ASN A 98 -11.29 20.01 -20.36
C ASN A 98 -12.71 20.03 -19.75
N ASP A 99 -13.44 21.12 -19.92
CA ASP A 99 -14.75 21.33 -19.27
C ASP A 99 -15.79 20.30 -19.71
N ALA A 100 -15.78 19.90 -20.98
CA ALA A 100 -16.69 18.89 -21.51
C ALA A 100 -16.47 17.52 -20.86
N VAL A 101 -15.21 17.08 -20.72
CA VAL A 101 -14.88 15.80 -20.07
C VAL A 101 -15.22 15.86 -18.58
N ARG A 102 -14.93 16.98 -17.90
CA ARG A 102 -15.32 17.14 -16.49
C ARG A 102 -16.83 17.02 -16.29
N LYS A 103 -17.63 17.63 -17.18
CA LYS A 103 -19.08 17.52 -17.14
C LYS A 103 -19.55 16.09 -17.42
N ALA A 104 -18.96 15.41 -18.40
CA ALA A 104 -19.29 14.02 -18.71
C ALA A 104 -18.95 13.08 -17.55
N ARG A 105 -17.81 13.26 -16.89
CA ARG A 105 -17.43 12.51 -15.69
C ARG A 105 -18.43 12.72 -14.56
N ALA A 106 -18.76 13.96 -14.25
CA ALA A 106 -19.72 14.26 -13.18
C ALA A 106 -21.12 13.65 -13.46
N ALA A 107 -21.55 13.63 -14.72
CA ALA A 107 -22.80 12.98 -15.12
C ALA A 107 -22.73 11.45 -14.95
N LEU A 108 -21.60 10.84 -15.30
CA LEU A 108 -21.39 9.40 -15.08
C LEU A 108 -21.41 9.05 -13.59
N ASP A 109 -20.66 9.80 -12.78
CA ASP A 109 -20.57 9.56 -11.32
C ASP A 109 -21.96 9.68 -10.65
N ALA A 110 -22.79 10.62 -11.13
CA ALA A 110 -24.17 10.77 -10.64
C ALA A 110 -25.05 9.57 -10.99
N LEU A 111 -24.97 9.06 -12.23
CA LEU A 111 -25.71 7.88 -12.66
C LEU A 111 -25.27 6.62 -11.91
N GLU A 112 -23.96 6.45 -11.67
CA GLU A 112 -23.43 5.32 -10.88
C GLU A 112 -23.93 5.37 -9.43
N SER A 113 -24.00 6.57 -8.83
CA SER A 113 -24.57 6.75 -7.49
C SER A 113 -26.05 6.40 -7.44
N GLU A 114 -26.85 6.89 -8.39
CA GLU A 114 -28.29 6.61 -8.48
C GLU A 114 -28.53 5.09 -8.64
N GLN A 115 -27.79 4.44 -9.55
CA GLN A 115 -27.86 2.99 -9.73
C GLN A 115 -27.51 2.23 -8.45
N ALA A 116 -26.49 2.68 -7.71
CA ALA A 116 -26.08 2.04 -6.47
C ALA A 116 -27.17 2.15 -5.37
N ASP A 117 -27.83 3.30 -5.28
CA ASP A 117 -28.93 3.56 -4.34
C ASP A 117 -30.17 2.72 -4.69
N GLU A 118 -30.55 2.67 -5.97
CA GLU A 118 -31.63 1.81 -6.46
C GLU A 118 -31.37 0.33 -6.17
N ALA A 119 -30.16 -0.15 -6.47
CA ALA A 119 -29.77 -1.52 -6.18
C ALA A 119 -29.77 -1.82 -4.67
N ALA A 120 -29.37 -0.86 -3.83
CA ALA A 120 -29.44 -1.00 -2.37
C ALA A 120 -30.89 -1.07 -1.88
N ALA A 121 -31.80 -0.28 -2.45
CA ALA A 121 -33.22 -0.32 -2.12
C ALA A 121 -33.86 -1.66 -2.51
N LEU A 122 -33.54 -2.20 -3.69
CA LEU A 122 -34.00 -3.52 -4.12
C LEU A 122 -33.49 -4.64 -3.20
N ARG A 123 -32.19 -4.64 -2.86
CA ARG A 123 -31.63 -5.62 -1.90
C ARG A 123 -32.33 -5.60 -0.55
N ARG A 124 -32.75 -4.43 -0.06
CA ARG A 124 -33.50 -4.32 1.20
C ARG A 124 -34.87 -4.98 1.09
N LYS A 125 -35.59 -4.74 -0.01
CA LYS A 125 -36.91 -5.36 -0.29
C LYS A 125 -36.77 -6.88 -0.44
N GLU A 126 -35.77 -7.36 -1.17
CA GLU A 126 -35.50 -8.79 -1.31
C GLU A 126 -35.19 -9.45 0.04
N ALA A 127 -34.41 -8.78 0.89
CA ALA A 127 -34.11 -9.29 2.22
C ALA A 127 -35.36 -9.35 3.12
N GLU A 128 -36.28 -8.39 2.99
CA GLU A 128 -37.56 -8.39 3.69
C GLU A 128 -38.47 -9.53 3.23
N LEU A 129 -38.67 -9.66 1.91
CA LEU A 129 -39.42 -10.76 1.33
C LEU A 129 -38.83 -12.13 1.69
N ALA A 130 -37.50 -12.24 1.73
CA ALA A 130 -36.83 -13.47 2.16
C ALA A 130 -37.09 -13.80 3.64
N ARG A 131 -37.20 -12.78 4.52
CA ARG A 131 -37.58 -12.99 5.93
C ARG A 131 -39.03 -13.42 6.05
N GLU A 132 -39.94 -12.73 5.37
CA GLU A 132 -41.37 -13.08 5.36
C GLU A 132 -41.59 -14.50 4.85
N ARG A 133 -40.93 -14.86 3.74
CA ARG A 133 -40.98 -16.21 3.18
C ARG A 133 -40.51 -17.26 4.19
N ARG A 134 -39.39 -17.01 4.88
CA ARG A 134 -38.88 -17.95 5.90
C ARG A 134 -39.86 -18.12 7.06
N VAL A 135 -40.47 -17.03 7.54
CA VAL A 135 -41.46 -17.09 8.63
C VAL A 135 -42.69 -17.88 8.18
N MET A 136 -43.20 -17.59 6.99
CA MET A 136 -44.33 -18.30 6.40
C MET A 136 -44.03 -19.79 6.23
N GLU A 137 -42.90 -20.15 5.61
CA GLU A 137 -42.50 -21.54 5.40
C GLU A 137 -42.34 -22.29 6.72
N GLN A 138 -41.74 -21.68 7.74
CA GLN A 138 -41.62 -22.30 9.07
C GLN A 138 -43.00 -22.52 9.72
N ALA A 139 -43.92 -21.57 9.59
CA ALA A 139 -45.28 -21.73 10.09
C ALA A 139 -46.02 -22.87 9.39
N HIS A 140 -45.88 -22.99 8.06
CA HIS A 140 -46.48 -24.10 7.31
C HIS A 140 -45.88 -25.45 7.67
N VAL A 141 -44.55 -25.55 7.81
CA VAL A 141 -43.91 -26.80 8.23
C VAL A 141 -44.43 -27.24 9.60
N ARG A 142 -44.53 -26.32 10.56
CA ARG A 142 -45.09 -26.63 11.88
C ARG A 142 -46.55 -27.05 11.82
N ALA A 143 -47.37 -26.33 11.06
CA ALA A 143 -48.78 -26.65 10.91
C ALA A 143 -49.00 -28.03 10.25
N LEU A 144 -48.16 -28.39 9.27
CA LEU A 144 -48.22 -29.72 8.65
C LEU A 144 -47.80 -30.81 9.62
N ASP A 145 -46.72 -30.60 10.38
CA ASP A 145 -46.22 -31.54 11.40
C ASP A 145 -47.27 -31.76 12.52
N ASP A 146 -47.92 -30.68 12.98
CA ASP A 146 -49.02 -30.75 13.94
C ASP A 146 -50.23 -31.52 13.37
N ALA A 147 -50.63 -31.23 12.14
CA ALA A 147 -51.74 -31.93 11.48
C ALA A 147 -51.44 -33.41 11.24
N GLN A 148 -50.19 -33.74 10.90
CA GLN A 148 -49.73 -35.12 10.73
C GLN A 148 -49.79 -35.89 12.05
N ARG A 149 -49.29 -35.30 13.15
CA ARG A 149 -49.40 -35.91 14.48
C ARG A 149 -50.84 -36.19 14.88
N GLN A 150 -51.73 -35.21 14.67
CA GLN A 150 -53.16 -35.39 14.98
C GLN A 150 -53.80 -36.50 14.14
N LEU A 151 -53.44 -36.60 12.84
CA LEU A 151 -53.92 -37.67 11.99
C LEU A 151 -53.44 -39.04 12.49
N GLU A 152 -52.16 -39.16 12.85
CA GLU A 152 -51.58 -40.41 13.40
C GLU A 152 -52.24 -40.82 14.71
N GLU A 153 -52.51 -39.88 15.61
CA GLU A 153 -53.23 -40.13 16.87
C GLU A 153 -54.65 -40.64 16.61
N LEU A 154 -55.39 -39.97 15.73
CA LEU A 154 -56.76 -40.36 15.37
C LEU A 154 -56.79 -41.72 14.66
N GLN A 155 -55.81 -42.00 13.80
CA GLN A 155 -55.67 -43.32 13.16
C GLN A 155 -55.39 -44.40 14.21
N ALA A 156 -54.48 -44.16 15.16
CA ALA A 156 -54.18 -45.10 16.23
C ALA A 156 -55.38 -45.32 17.17
N GLU A 157 -56.23 -44.32 17.39
CA GLU A 157 -57.50 -44.49 18.10
C GLU A 157 -58.50 -45.33 17.31
N TYR A 158 -58.66 -45.04 16.02
CA TYR A 158 -59.53 -45.79 15.13
C TYR A 158 -59.11 -47.27 15.06
N ASP A 159 -57.83 -47.55 14.86
CA ASP A 159 -57.31 -48.92 14.77
C ASP A 159 -57.51 -49.69 16.08
N ARG A 160 -57.32 -49.04 17.24
CA ARG A 160 -57.61 -49.64 18.55
C ARG A 160 -59.10 -49.94 18.74
N ALA A 161 -59.99 -49.07 18.26
CA ALA A 161 -61.42 -49.30 18.31
C ALA A 161 -61.84 -50.45 17.38
N LEU A 162 -61.26 -50.50 16.18
CA LEU A 162 -61.51 -51.55 15.19
C LEU A 162 -61.06 -52.92 15.69
N ALA A 163 -59.88 -53.02 16.32
CA ALA A 163 -59.38 -54.25 16.93
C ALA A 163 -60.34 -54.77 18.01
N LYS A 164 -60.80 -53.88 18.92
CA LYS A 164 -61.78 -54.23 19.95
C LYS A 164 -63.11 -54.72 19.38
N TRP A 165 -63.55 -54.17 18.25
CA TRP A 165 -64.77 -54.60 17.58
C TRP A 165 -64.60 -55.98 16.93
N HIS A 166 -63.43 -56.27 16.35
CA HIS A 166 -63.13 -57.58 15.76
C HIS A 166 -63.02 -58.70 16.80
N ASP A 167 -62.58 -58.39 18.02
CA ASP A 167 -62.40 -59.36 19.11
C ASP A 167 -63.67 -59.59 19.97
N ALA A 168 -64.76 -58.85 19.72
CA ALA A 168 -66.03 -58.91 20.46
C ALA A 168 -67.08 -59.79 19.75
#